data_AF-A0AAU7QY73-F1
#
_entry.id   AF-A0AAU7QY73-F1
#
_cell.length_a   1.000
_cell.length_b   1.000
_cell.length_c   1.000
_cell.angle_alpha   90.00
_cell.angle_beta   90.00
_cell.angle_gamma   90.00
#
_symmetry.space_group_name_H-M   'P 1'
#
loop_
_entity.id
_entity.type
_entity.pdbx_description
1 polymer ?
#
loop_
_entity_poly.entity_id
_entity_poly.type
_entity_poly.pdbx_seq_one_letter_code
_entity_poly.pdbx_strand_id
1 'polypeptide(L)'
;MPAVHDTRTTTAPAASVHIGAITQAVTSMRRHLDEPHRLHDIARASLMSPFHFHRVFRMLTAVTPGRFLTAVRMAEAKRRLLCGDASATDISMAVGYSSFGTFTTQFTRLVGVSPGRFRTYGRAVADVPLRELVSTLPARPARQPFALLHVGARPDGHPGLTVVATFRSGIPQQRPSSCAAILSPGVFPLPLAVAGKAGVLAVSARTEVTIGEVLTEEPSAGICVGSAEIPDEPVAAQATVAVGIPLRRPALLDPPLLLAFPLLMLESQAGPQRAQVR
;
A
#
# COMPACT_ATOMS: atom_id res chain seq x y z
N MET A 1 -31.08 -15.84 -5.69
CA MET A 1 -30.04 -14.84 -6.04
C MET A 1 -30.26 -13.61 -5.18
N PRO A 2 -29.46 -13.35 -4.13
CA PRO A 2 -29.54 -12.10 -3.41
C PRO A 2 -28.55 -11.09 -3.99
N ALA A 3 -29.01 -9.84 -4.01
CA ALA A 3 -28.35 -8.67 -4.57
C ALA A 3 -27.01 -8.37 -3.90
N VAL A 4 -26.01 -8.07 -4.73
CA VAL A 4 -24.75 -7.46 -4.33
C VAL A 4 -25.06 -6.00 -3.98
N HIS A 5 -25.16 -5.69 -2.68
CA HIS A 5 -25.17 -4.31 -2.23
C HIS A 5 -23.77 -3.72 -2.42
N ASP A 6 -23.65 -2.87 -3.44
CA ASP A 6 -22.51 -2.00 -3.69
C ASP A 6 -22.40 -0.96 -2.56
N THR A 7 -21.65 -1.30 -1.51
CA THR A 7 -21.43 -0.44 -0.34
C THR A 7 -20.27 0.53 -0.58
N ARG A 8 -20.40 1.44 -1.54
CA ARG A 8 -19.72 2.75 -1.51
C ARG A 8 -20.27 3.74 -2.56
N THR A 9 -21.47 4.26 -2.31
CA THR A 9 -21.85 5.57 -2.87
C THR A 9 -22.49 6.46 -1.81
N THR A 10 -21.69 6.90 -0.84
CA THR A 10 -22.02 8.13 -0.07
C THR A 10 -20.74 8.91 0.20
N THR A 11 -20.06 9.33 -0.87
CA THR A 11 -19.19 10.51 -0.79
C THR A 11 -20.10 11.67 -0.40
N ALA A 12 -19.98 12.19 0.82
CA ALA A 12 -20.83 13.28 1.29
C ALA A 12 -20.85 14.42 0.24
N PRO A 13 -22.00 15.04 -0.07
CA PRO A 13 -22.13 16.00 -1.18
C PRO A 13 -21.19 17.22 -1.05
N ALA A 14 -20.70 17.52 0.15
CA ALA A 14 -19.69 18.57 0.36
C ALA A 14 -18.26 18.18 -0.08
N ALA A 15 -17.95 16.88 -0.16
CA ALA A 15 -16.63 16.38 -0.55
C ALA A 15 -16.43 16.42 -2.08
N SER A 16 -17.48 16.14 -2.85
CA SER A 16 -17.45 16.08 -4.30
C SER A 16 -17.13 17.43 -4.93
N VAL A 17 -17.62 18.52 -4.35
CA VAL A 17 -17.34 19.91 -4.78
C VAL A 17 -15.84 20.22 -4.77
N HIS A 18 -15.08 19.58 -3.87
CA HIS A 18 -13.66 19.86 -3.68
C HIS A 18 -12.73 18.83 -4.35
N ILE A 19 -13.27 17.83 -5.07
CA ILE A 19 -12.46 16.81 -5.75
C ILE A 19 -11.47 17.44 -6.74
N GLY A 20 -11.87 18.49 -7.47
CA GLY A 20 -10.99 19.18 -8.41
C GLY A 20 -9.78 19.82 -7.71
N ALA A 21 -10.01 20.54 -6.62
CA ALA A 21 -8.96 21.20 -5.85
C ALA A 21 -7.99 20.18 -5.22
N ILE A 22 -8.51 19.09 -4.64
CA ILE A 22 -7.66 18.03 -4.07
C ILE A 22 -6.87 17.29 -5.16
N THR A 23 -7.49 17.05 -6.32
CA THR A 23 -6.81 16.48 -7.50
C THR A 23 -5.63 17.34 -7.95
N GLN A 24 -5.82 18.67 -8.01
CA GLN A 24 -4.76 19.61 -8.36
C GLN A 24 -3.65 19.62 -7.30
N ALA A 25 -4.00 19.64 -6.02
CA ALA A 25 -3.04 19.57 -4.92
C ALA A 25 -2.18 18.30 -4.99
N VAL A 26 -2.80 17.13 -5.17
CA VAL A 26 -2.10 15.85 -5.33
C VAL A 26 -1.21 15.85 -6.58
N THR A 27 -1.69 16.41 -7.69
CA THR A 27 -0.90 16.52 -8.93
C THR A 27 0.34 17.38 -8.71
N SER A 28 0.20 18.51 -8.02
CA SER A 28 1.33 19.38 -7.66
C SER A 28 2.32 18.65 -6.75
N MET A 29 1.84 17.97 -5.70
CA MET A 29 2.68 17.16 -4.80
C MET A 29 3.48 16.09 -5.53
N ARG A 30 2.92 15.49 -6.60
CA ARG A 30 3.61 14.48 -7.41
C ARG A 30 4.65 15.07 -8.36
N ARG A 31 4.47 16.31 -8.81
CA ARG A 31 5.37 16.98 -9.76
C ARG A 31 6.57 17.66 -9.08
N HIS A 32 6.37 18.23 -7.90
CA HIS A 32 7.37 19.09 -7.25
C HIS A 32 7.80 18.55 -5.88
N LEU A 33 8.28 17.30 -5.84
CA LEU A 33 8.53 16.56 -4.60
C LEU A 33 9.53 17.23 -3.65
N ASP A 34 10.50 17.95 -4.21
CA ASP A 34 11.59 18.64 -3.55
C ASP A 34 11.18 19.99 -2.96
N GLU A 35 10.03 20.53 -3.36
CA GLU A 35 9.55 21.82 -2.86
C GLU A 35 8.95 21.72 -1.44
N PRO A 36 9.06 22.79 -0.64
CA PRO A 36 8.37 22.90 0.63
C PRO A 36 6.86 23.07 0.40
N HIS A 37 6.14 21.95 0.39
CA HIS A 37 4.68 21.92 0.32
C HIS A 37 4.02 22.34 1.63
N ARG A 38 4.05 23.63 1.94
CA ARG A 38 3.38 24.16 3.12
C ARG A 38 1.87 24.01 2.94
N LEU A 39 1.23 23.38 3.93
CA LEU A 39 -0.22 23.16 3.96
C LEU A 39 -1.00 24.45 3.68
N HIS A 40 -0.51 25.57 4.21
CA HIS A 40 -1.11 26.89 4.06
C HIS A 40 -1.19 27.33 2.59
N ASP A 41 -0.13 27.10 1.81
CA ASP A 41 -0.04 27.55 0.43
C ASP A 41 -0.96 26.73 -0.48
N ILE A 42 -1.00 25.41 -0.26
CA ILE A 42 -1.89 24.50 -1.00
C ILE A 42 -3.36 24.77 -0.65
N ALA A 43 -3.67 25.02 0.63
CA ALA A 43 -5.02 25.37 1.05
C ALA A 43 -5.49 26.69 0.45
N ARG A 44 -4.62 27.72 0.44
CA ARG A 44 -4.91 29.02 -0.19
C ARG A 44 -5.15 28.89 -1.69
N ALA A 45 -4.31 28.12 -2.40
CA ALA A 45 -4.51 27.83 -3.82
C ALA A 45 -5.83 27.09 -4.10
N SER A 46 -6.34 26.35 -3.11
CA SER A 46 -7.62 25.63 -3.16
C SER A 46 -8.82 26.46 -2.70
N LEU A 47 -8.63 27.74 -2.36
CA LEU A 47 -9.65 28.63 -1.77
C LEU A 47 -10.27 28.07 -0.47
N MET A 48 -9.47 27.36 0.31
CA MET A 48 -9.89 26.71 1.56
C MET A 48 -9.07 27.23 2.74
N SER A 49 -9.68 27.26 3.92
CA SER A 49 -8.89 27.37 5.16
C SER A 49 -8.01 26.11 5.32
N PRO A 50 -6.84 26.20 5.97
CA PRO A 50 -5.97 25.03 6.19
C PRO A 50 -6.68 23.87 6.90
N PHE A 51 -7.55 24.18 7.85
CA PHE A 51 -8.33 23.17 8.58
C PHE A 51 -9.35 22.46 7.68
N HIS A 52 -10.10 23.21 6.88
CA HIS A 52 -11.08 22.64 5.94
C HIS A 52 -10.39 21.80 4.87
N PHE A 53 -9.31 22.32 4.28
CA PHE A 53 -8.49 21.58 3.32
C PHE A 53 -7.98 20.26 3.91
N HIS A 54 -7.41 20.28 5.12
CA HIS A 54 -6.91 19.08 5.78
C HIS A 54 -8.01 18.02 5.98
N ARG A 55 -9.21 18.44 6.42
CA ARG A 55 -10.36 17.56 6.61
C ARG A 55 -10.83 16.94 5.30
N VAL A 56 -11.02 17.76 4.27
CA VAL A 56 -11.48 17.30 2.94
C VAL A 56 -10.45 16.40 2.27
N PHE A 57 -9.17 16.77 2.33
CA PHE A 57 -8.08 15.96 1.81
C PHE A 57 -8.07 14.57 2.44
N ARG A 58 -8.17 14.48 3.78
CA ARG A 58 -8.21 13.18 4.48
C ARG A 58 -9.45 12.37 4.14
N MET A 59 -10.59 13.01 3.96
CA MET A 59 -11.81 12.33 3.55
C MET A 59 -11.70 11.73 2.14
N LEU A 60 -11.04 12.43 1.21
CA LEU A 60 -10.90 11.98 -0.18
C LEU A 60 -9.72 11.03 -0.43
N THR A 61 -8.65 11.12 0.36
CA THR A 61 -7.42 10.31 0.17
C THR A 61 -7.18 9.27 1.27
N ALA A 62 -8.08 9.21 2.27
CA ALA A 62 -7.94 8.45 3.51
C ALA A 62 -6.75 8.85 4.43
N VAL A 63 -5.87 9.74 3.98
CA VAL A 63 -4.64 10.13 4.71
C VAL A 63 -4.50 11.65 4.81
N THR A 64 -3.66 12.11 5.74
CA THR A 64 -3.40 13.56 5.83
C THR A 64 -2.50 14.03 4.67
N PRO A 65 -2.52 15.33 4.29
CA PRO A 65 -1.67 15.87 3.24
C PRO A 65 -0.17 15.54 3.42
N GLY A 66 0.35 15.69 4.64
CA GLY A 66 1.76 15.37 4.93
C GLY A 66 2.09 13.88 4.79
N ARG A 67 1.17 12.99 5.18
CA ARG A 67 1.32 11.54 5.00
C ARG A 67 1.27 11.15 3.53
N PHE A 68 0.40 11.80 2.75
CA PHE A 68 0.34 11.60 1.30
C PHE A 68 1.65 12.00 0.64
N LEU A 69 2.13 13.21 0.88
CA LEU A 69 3.39 13.69 0.32
C LEU A 69 4.57 12.80 0.71
N THR A 70 4.64 12.40 1.98
CA THR A 70 5.67 11.45 2.45
C THR A 70 5.63 10.16 1.64
N ALA A 71 4.44 9.62 1.37
CA ALA A 71 4.32 8.41 0.56
C ALA A 71 4.75 8.63 -0.89
N VAL A 72 4.37 9.75 -1.51
CA VAL A 72 4.83 10.06 -2.87
C VAL A 72 6.36 10.17 -2.94
N ARG A 73 6.99 10.86 -1.98
CA ARG A 73 8.46 10.98 -1.89
C ARG A 73 9.13 9.61 -1.73
N MET A 74 8.56 8.72 -0.93
CA MET A 74 9.10 7.37 -0.73
C MET A 74 8.91 6.47 -1.96
N ALA A 75 7.79 6.59 -2.67
CA ALA A 75 7.57 5.86 -3.92
C ALA A 75 8.61 6.28 -4.98
N GLU A 76 8.86 7.58 -5.13
CA GLU A 76 9.91 8.06 -6.04
C GLU A 76 11.31 7.63 -5.59
N ALA A 77 11.59 7.64 -4.27
CA ALA A 77 12.85 7.14 -3.74
C ALA A 77 13.04 5.64 -4.07
N LYS A 78 12.01 4.79 -3.91
CA LYS A 78 12.06 3.37 -4.31
C LYS A 78 12.46 3.23 -5.78
N ARG A 79 11.79 3.98 -6.66
CA ARG A 79 12.07 3.97 -8.11
C ARG A 79 13.52 4.36 -8.40
N ARG A 80 14.01 5.46 -7.82
CA ARG A 80 15.40 5.92 -8.00
C ARG A 80 16.44 4.95 -7.43
N LEU A 81 16.15 4.29 -6.31
CA LEU A 81 17.03 3.29 -5.71
C LEU A 81 17.19 2.05 -6.61
N LEU A 82 16.15 1.65 -7.33
CA LEU A 82 16.18 0.47 -8.21
C LEU A 82 16.72 0.78 -9.60
N CYS A 83 16.23 1.86 -10.22
CA CYS A 83 16.50 2.15 -11.63
C CYS A 83 17.72 3.04 -11.89
N GLY A 84 18.37 3.60 -10.85
CA GLY A 84 19.49 4.53 -11.02
C GLY A 84 20.61 4.33 -10.02
N ASP A 85 21.76 4.94 -10.30
CA ASP A 85 23.01 4.72 -9.54
C ASP A 85 23.34 5.83 -8.54
N ALA A 86 22.54 6.89 -8.49
CA ALA A 86 22.68 7.98 -7.52
C ALA A 86 22.79 7.44 -6.08
N SER A 87 23.55 8.11 -5.21
CA SER A 87 23.70 7.65 -3.83
C SER A 87 22.37 7.76 -3.06
N ALA A 88 22.21 6.99 -1.98
CA ALA A 88 21.02 7.11 -1.13
C ALA A 88 20.88 8.52 -0.53
N THR A 89 22.01 9.21 -0.30
CA THR A 89 22.06 10.59 0.15
C THR A 89 21.52 11.54 -0.91
N ASP A 90 22.00 11.45 -2.15
CA ASP A 90 21.54 12.31 -3.25
C ASP A 90 20.04 12.09 -3.54
N ILE A 91 19.60 10.83 -3.50
CA ILE A 91 18.19 10.49 -3.65
C ILE A 91 17.37 11.15 -2.54
N SER A 92 17.84 11.11 -1.28
CA SER A 92 17.11 11.72 -0.17
C SER A 92 16.90 13.23 -0.35
N MET A 93 17.93 13.94 -0.82
CA MET A 93 17.85 15.37 -1.11
C MET A 93 16.92 15.65 -2.28
N ALA A 94 17.04 14.85 -3.34
CA ALA A 94 16.24 15.01 -4.55
C ALA A 94 14.75 14.69 -4.37
N VAL A 95 14.37 13.94 -3.32
CA VAL A 95 12.96 13.75 -2.93
C VAL A 95 12.51 14.69 -1.82
N GLY A 96 13.28 15.75 -1.51
CA GLY A 96 12.87 16.84 -0.62
C GLY A 96 13.09 16.60 0.87
N TYR A 97 14.02 15.73 1.25
CA TYR A 97 14.49 15.63 2.64
C TYR A 97 15.77 16.46 2.82
N SER A 98 15.83 17.25 3.88
CA SER A 98 17.05 18.00 4.27
C SER A 98 18.03 17.19 5.12
N SER A 99 17.63 15.99 5.57
CA SER A 99 18.43 15.12 6.42
C SER A 99 18.31 13.67 5.99
N PHE A 100 19.45 13.06 5.71
CA PHE A 100 19.55 11.64 5.35
C PHE A 100 19.07 10.72 6.48
N GLY A 101 19.30 11.10 7.74
CA GLY A 101 18.83 10.33 8.91
C GLY A 101 17.31 10.30 9.02
N THR A 102 16.65 11.44 8.78
CA THR A 102 15.18 11.52 8.73
C THR A 102 14.62 10.70 7.56
N PHE A 103 15.24 10.81 6.38
CA PHE A 103 14.87 10.01 5.21
C PHE A 103 14.96 8.52 5.51
N THR A 104 16.11 8.04 5.99
CA THR A 104 16.35 6.62 6.27
C THR A 104 15.35 6.06 7.29
N THR A 105 15.07 6.82 8.35
CA THR A 105 14.08 6.45 9.37
C THR A 105 12.68 6.30 8.75
N GLN A 106 12.24 7.30 7.97
CA GLN A 106 10.92 7.26 7.33
C GLN A 106 10.82 6.17 6.26
N PHE A 107 11.85 6.02 5.43
CA PHE A 107 11.92 4.98 4.40
C PHE A 107 11.82 3.61 5.03
N THR A 108 12.64 3.31 6.04
CA THR A 108 12.62 2.01 6.74
C THR A 108 11.26 1.74 7.38
N ARG A 109 10.66 2.75 8.02
CA ARG A 109 9.34 2.62 8.64
C ARG A 109 8.23 2.33 7.64
N LEU A 110 8.28 2.93 6.45
CA LEU A 110 7.22 2.88 5.45
C LEU A 110 7.37 1.73 4.45
N VAL A 111 8.60 1.45 4.03
CA VAL A 111 8.94 0.40 3.06
C VAL A 111 9.18 -0.94 3.77
N GLY A 112 9.60 -0.90 5.04
CA GLY A 112 9.87 -2.06 5.88
C GLY A 112 11.36 -2.45 5.95
N VAL A 113 12.19 -1.95 5.04
CA VAL A 113 13.63 -2.22 4.97
C VAL A 113 14.41 -0.92 4.72
N SER A 114 15.69 -0.87 5.10
CA SER A 114 16.52 0.32 4.88
C SER A 114 16.77 0.59 3.38
N PRO A 115 17.06 1.83 2.97
CA PRO A 115 17.31 2.17 1.56
C PRO A 115 18.41 1.32 0.90
N GLY A 116 19.50 1.04 1.63
CA GLY A 116 20.59 0.20 1.17
C GLY A 116 20.17 -1.25 0.96
N ARG A 117 19.49 -1.86 1.95
CA ARG A 117 18.94 -3.23 1.83
C ARG A 117 17.93 -3.30 0.67
N PHE A 118 17.06 -2.31 0.55
CA PHE A 118 16.09 -2.23 -0.53
C PHE A 118 16.77 -2.23 -1.91
N ARG A 119 17.81 -1.43 -2.11
CA ARG A 119 18.59 -1.42 -3.36
C ARG A 119 19.22 -2.79 -3.64
N THR A 120 19.95 -3.34 -2.68
CA THR A 120 20.68 -4.60 -2.87
C THR A 120 19.75 -5.75 -3.18
N TYR A 121 18.73 -5.98 -2.36
CA TYR A 121 17.81 -7.09 -2.56
C TYR A 121 16.89 -6.85 -3.75
N GLY A 122 16.36 -5.63 -3.90
CA GLY A 122 15.45 -5.30 -4.98
C GLY A 122 16.10 -5.45 -6.36
N ARG A 123 17.38 -5.07 -6.52
CA ARG A 123 18.14 -5.34 -7.75
C ARG A 123 18.41 -6.83 -7.96
N ALA A 124 18.72 -7.58 -6.90
CA ALA A 124 18.99 -9.01 -7.00
C ALA A 124 17.78 -9.84 -7.47
N VAL A 125 16.56 -9.36 -7.21
CA VAL A 125 15.33 -10.05 -7.61
C VAL A 125 14.53 -9.29 -8.67
N ALA A 126 15.05 -8.19 -9.22
CA ALA A 126 14.29 -7.28 -10.09
C ALA A 126 13.68 -8.00 -11.28
N ASP A 127 14.45 -8.87 -11.94
CA ASP A 127 14.05 -9.59 -13.16
C ASP A 127 13.30 -10.91 -12.87
N VAL A 128 13.12 -11.27 -11.60
CA VAL A 128 12.42 -12.50 -11.22
C VAL A 128 10.93 -12.35 -11.55
N PRO A 129 10.35 -13.25 -12.35
CA PRO A 129 8.93 -13.26 -12.63
C PRO A 129 8.12 -13.50 -11.36
N LEU A 130 7.06 -12.73 -11.19
CA LEU A 130 6.25 -12.75 -9.97
C LEU A 130 5.54 -14.09 -9.75
N ARG A 131 5.21 -14.81 -10.83
CA ARG A 131 4.73 -16.21 -10.78
C ARG A 131 5.64 -17.16 -10.01
N GLU A 132 6.95 -16.93 -9.94
CA GLU A 132 7.87 -17.80 -9.20
C GLU A 132 7.66 -17.70 -7.68
N LEU A 133 7.09 -16.58 -7.21
CA LEU A 133 6.72 -16.43 -5.81
C LEU A 133 5.51 -17.28 -5.45
N VAL A 134 4.66 -17.66 -6.42
CA VAL A 134 3.44 -18.45 -6.17
C VAL A 134 3.79 -19.80 -5.54
N SER A 135 4.85 -20.45 -6.01
CA SER A 135 5.33 -21.72 -5.44
C SER A 135 5.90 -21.59 -4.04
N THR A 136 6.26 -20.38 -3.60
CA THR A 136 6.82 -20.13 -2.27
C THR A 136 5.76 -19.75 -1.24
N LEU A 137 4.50 -19.55 -1.67
CA LEU A 137 3.44 -19.14 -0.75
C LEU A 137 3.20 -20.21 0.31
N PRO A 138 3.06 -19.83 1.59
CA PRO A 138 2.85 -20.80 2.65
C PRO A 138 1.56 -21.57 2.41
N ALA A 139 1.62 -22.89 2.58
CA ALA A 139 0.42 -23.71 2.70
C ALA A 139 -0.41 -23.19 3.89
N ARG A 140 -1.74 -23.14 3.68
CA ARG A 140 -2.78 -22.63 4.58
C ARG A 140 -2.40 -22.74 6.08
N PRO A 141 -2.45 -21.66 6.88
CA PRO A 141 -2.08 -21.73 8.30
C PRO A 141 -2.99 -22.72 9.06
N ALA A 142 -2.40 -23.61 9.84
CA ALA A 142 -3.08 -24.77 10.41
C ALA A 142 -4.00 -24.45 11.62
N ARG A 143 -3.73 -23.41 12.42
CA ARG A 143 -4.54 -23.05 13.60
C ARG A 143 -4.41 -21.57 13.99
N GLN A 144 -5.55 -20.86 14.04
CA GLN A 144 -5.87 -19.57 14.72
C GLN A 144 -7.25 -19.10 14.21
N PRO A 145 -7.98 -18.17 14.88
CA PRO A 145 -9.15 -17.56 14.25
C PRO A 145 -8.73 -16.76 13.00
N PHE A 146 -9.42 -16.99 11.89
CA PHE A 146 -9.14 -16.36 10.59
C PHE A 146 -10.41 -15.76 9.97
N ALA A 147 -10.27 -14.64 9.26
CA ALA A 147 -11.32 -14.18 8.34
C ALA A 147 -11.16 -14.86 6.99
N LEU A 148 -12.25 -15.25 6.32
CA LEU A 148 -12.20 -15.69 4.93
C LEU A 148 -12.36 -14.47 4.02
N LEU A 149 -11.29 -14.12 3.34
CA LEU A 149 -11.26 -12.98 2.43
C LEU A 149 -11.50 -13.47 1.01
N HIS A 150 -12.59 -13.01 0.41
CA HIS A 150 -12.95 -13.29 -0.98
C HIS A 150 -12.43 -12.17 -1.86
N VAL A 151 -11.26 -12.37 -2.46
CA VAL A 151 -10.71 -11.40 -3.41
C VAL A 151 -11.33 -11.63 -4.78
N GLY A 152 -11.95 -10.58 -5.33
CA GLY A 152 -12.59 -10.62 -6.64
C GLY A 152 -11.60 -10.77 -7.79
N ALA A 153 -12.13 -10.98 -8.99
CA ALA A 153 -11.32 -11.01 -10.20
C ALA A 153 -10.71 -9.62 -10.47
N ARG A 154 -9.56 -9.61 -11.13
CA ARG A 154 -8.94 -8.36 -11.56
C ARG A 154 -9.76 -7.74 -12.69
N PRO A 155 -9.90 -6.40 -12.74
CA PRO A 155 -10.65 -5.72 -13.81
C PRO A 155 -10.10 -5.95 -15.21
N ASP A 156 -8.82 -6.32 -15.33
CA ASP A 156 -8.16 -6.60 -16.61
C ASP A 156 -8.28 -8.06 -17.06
N GLY A 157 -8.93 -8.92 -16.27
CA GLY A 157 -9.15 -10.34 -16.60
C GLY A 157 -7.90 -11.23 -16.50
N HIS A 158 -6.73 -10.66 -16.20
CA HIS A 158 -5.50 -11.44 -16.01
C HIS A 158 -5.49 -12.13 -14.65
N PRO A 159 -4.80 -13.27 -14.50
CA PRO A 159 -4.46 -13.80 -13.18
C PRO A 159 -3.56 -12.81 -12.45
N GLY A 160 -3.64 -12.80 -11.12
CA GLY A 160 -2.73 -11.98 -10.34
C GLY A 160 -2.37 -12.58 -9.00
N LEU A 161 -1.17 -12.26 -8.54
CA LEU A 161 -0.80 -12.50 -7.17
C LEU A 161 -1.26 -11.31 -6.34
N THR A 162 -2.14 -11.59 -5.39
CA THR A 162 -2.69 -10.60 -4.49
C THR A 162 -2.12 -10.78 -3.10
N VAL A 163 -1.49 -9.73 -2.58
CA VAL A 163 -1.19 -9.64 -1.16
C VAL A 163 -2.35 -8.98 -0.45
N VAL A 164 -2.80 -9.60 0.64
CA VAL A 164 -3.83 -9.06 1.52
C VAL A 164 -3.21 -8.80 2.88
N ALA A 165 -3.45 -7.61 3.42
CA ALA A 165 -2.85 -7.18 4.67
C ALA A 165 -3.85 -6.40 5.54
N THR A 166 -3.74 -6.56 6.87
CA THR A 166 -4.55 -5.83 7.85
C THR A 166 -3.77 -4.68 8.48
N PHE A 167 -4.44 -3.55 8.67
CA PHE A 167 -3.88 -2.35 9.28
C PHE A 167 -4.80 -1.84 10.39
N ARG A 168 -4.20 -1.46 11.53
CA ARG A 168 -4.93 -0.86 12.66
C ARG A 168 -5.59 0.47 12.30
N SER A 169 -4.97 1.23 11.40
CA SER A 169 -5.45 2.55 10.98
C SER A 169 -6.15 2.55 9.62
N GLY A 170 -6.28 1.38 8.97
CA GLY A 170 -6.80 1.26 7.60
C GLY A 170 -5.91 1.88 6.51
N ILE A 171 -4.69 2.34 6.84
CA ILE A 171 -3.78 3.02 5.92
C ILE A 171 -2.56 2.12 5.62
N PRO A 172 -2.20 1.88 4.35
CA PRO A 172 -1.06 1.04 3.95
C PRO A 172 0.33 1.69 4.14
N GLN A 173 0.43 2.65 5.06
CA GLN A 173 1.67 3.38 5.40
C GLN A 173 2.20 3.00 6.80
N GLN A 174 1.79 1.85 7.30
CA GLN A 174 2.29 1.26 8.53
C GLN A 174 2.62 -0.20 8.26
N ARG A 175 3.48 -0.80 9.09
CA ARG A 175 3.70 -2.24 9.04
C ARG A 175 2.35 -2.95 9.25
N PRO A 176 1.97 -3.89 8.39
CA PRO A 176 0.71 -4.61 8.56
C PRO A 176 0.75 -5.47 9.83
N SER A 177 -0.40 -5.64 10.49
CA SER A 177 -0.55 -6.53 11.64
C SER A 177 -0.46 -8.00 11.24
N SER A 178 -0.96 -8.31 10.04
CA SER A 178 -0.95 -9.63 9.41
C SER A 178 -0.95 -9.44 7.90
N CYS A 179 -0.27 -10.32 7.16
CA CYS A 179 -0.29 -10.34 5.71
C CYS A 179 -0.29 -11.77 5.16
N ALA A 180 -0.93 -11.96 4.03
CA ALA A 180 -0.92 -13.20 3.27
C ALA A 180 -0.90 -12.90 1.78
N ALA A 181 -0.53 -13.86 0.96
CA ALA A 181 -0.58 -13.75 -0.49
C ALA A 181 -1.37 -14.91 -1.10
N ILE A 182 -2.16 -14.62 -2.12
CA ILE A 182 -3.10 -15.52 -2.78
C ILE A 182 -3.21 -15.19 -4.27
N LEU A 183 -3.48 -16.19 -5.11
CA LEU A 183 -3.90 -15.96 -6.49
C LEU A 183 -5.33 -15.41 -6.56
N SER A 184 -5.53 -14.26 -7.18
CA SER A 184 -6.86 -13.67 -7.43
C SER A 184 -7.44 -14.10 -8.78
N PRO A 185 -8.75 -14.39 -8.87
CA PRO A 185 -9.72 -14.42 -7.76
C PRO A 185 -9.49 -15.62 -6.83
N GLY A 186 -9.82 -15.48 -5.55
CA GLY A 186 -9.61 -16.57 -4.60
C GLY A 186 -10.09 -16.27 -3.18
N VAL A 187 -10.10 -17.31 -2.35
CA VAL A 187 -10.48 -17.25 -0.95
C VAL A 187 -9.30 -17.61 -0.06
N PHE A 188 -8.93 -16.74 0.87
CA PHE A 188 -7.82 -17.00 1.79
C PHE A 188 -8.20 -16.77 3.26
N PRO A 189 -7.79 -17.66 4.19
CA PRO A 189 -7.89 -17.40 5.62
C PRO A 189 -6.78 -16.43 6.06
N LEU A 190 -7.15 -15.21 6.47
CA LEU A 190 -6.20 -14.27 7.05
C LEU A 190 -6.27 -14.32 8.58
N PRO A 191 -5.17 -14.60 9.30
CA PRO A 191 -5.14 -14.54 10.75
C PRO A 191 -5.52 -13.13 11.24
N LEU A 192 -6.50 -13.04 12.12
CA LEU A 192 -6.92 -11.79 12.75
C LEU A 192 -6.14 -11.58 14.05
N ALA A 193 -5.34 -10.51 14.12
CA ALA A 193 -4.77 -10.07 15.38
C ALA A 193 -5.86 -9.37 16.21
N VAL A 194 -6.33 -10.06 17.26
CA VAL A 194 -7.20 -9.67 18.40
C VAL A 194 -7.94 -8.31 18.31
N ALA A 195 -9.28 -8.38 18.32
CA ALA A 195 -10.32 -7.39 18.64
C ALA A 195 -10.10 -5.89 18.29
N GLY A 196 -11.01 -5.35 17.46
CA GLY A 196 -11.09 -3.94 17.07
C GLY A 196 -11.21 -3.76 15.56
N LYS A 197 -11.82 -2.65 15.12
CA LYS A 197 -11.93 -2.27 13.70
C LYS A 197 -10.57 -2.37 12.97
N ALA A 198 -10.48 -3.29 12.01
CA ALA A 198 -9.29 -3.47 11.18
C ALA A 198 -9.66 -3.27 9.70
N GLY A 199 -8.94 -2.37 9.03
CA GLY A 199 -9.02 -2.23 7.58
C GLY A 199 -8.17 -3.29 6.89
N VAL A 200 -8.73 -3.93 5.88
CA VAL A 200 -8.05 -4.86 4.98
C VAL A 200 -7.74 -4.13 3.69
N LEU A 201 -6.51 -4.27 3.21
CA LEU A 201 -6.12 -3.87 1.86
C LEU A 201 -5.63 -5.10 1.09
N ALA A 202 -6.13 -5.26 -0.13
CA ALA A 202 -5.64 -6.17 -1.14
C ALA A 202 -4.86 -5.36 -2.20
N VAL A 203 -3.66 -5.82 -2.54
CA VAL A 203 -2.84 -5.31 -3.64
C VAL A 203 -2.54 -6.46 -4.58
N SER A 204 -2.93 -6.34 -5.84
CA SER A 204 -2.80 -7.38 -6.85
C SER A 204 -1.95 -6.89 -8.00
N ALA A 205 -0.97 -7.70 -8.41
CA ALA A 205 -0.18 -7.50 -9.63
C ALA A 205 -0.37 -8.68 -10.58
N ARG A 206 -0.12 -8.46 -11.87
CA ARG A 206 -0.10 -9.56 -12.86
C ARG A 206 0.95 -10.59 -12.48
N THR A 207 0.73 -11.87 -12.78
CA THR A 207 1.71 -12.92 -12.47
C THR A 207 2.86 -12.98 -13.46
N GLU A 208 2.69 -12.41 -14.65
CA GLU A 208 3.65 -12.47 -15.76
C GLU A 208 4.73 -11.39 -15.65
N VAL A 209 4.49 -10.35 -14.84
CA VAL A 209 5.43 -9.25 -14.65
C VAL A 209 6.54 -9.61 -13.67
N THR A 210 7.59 -8.80 -13.66
CA THR A 210 8.73 -8.98 -12.78
C THR A 210 8.50 -8.33 -11.41
N ILE A 211 9.28 -8.75 -10.41
CA ILE A 211 9.27 -8.12 -9.09
C ILE A 211 9.68 -6.64 -9.17
N GLY A 212 10.65 -6.29 -10.03
CA GLY A 212 11.11 -4.92 -10.24
C GLY A 212 9.97 -4.00 -10.66
N GLU A 213 9.20 -4.39 -11.67
CA GLU A 213 8.04 -3.64 -12.17
C GLU A 213 6.99 -3.39 -11.08
N VAL A 214 6.78 -4.36 -10.18
CA VAL A 214 5.86 -4.20 -9.04
C VAL A 214 6.45 -3.28 -7.97
N LEU A 215 7.74 -3.40 -7.67
CA LEU A 215 8.40 -2.56 -6.66
C LEU A 215 8.47 -1.10 -7.07
N THR A 216 8.58 -0.80 -8.37
CA THR A 216 8.57 0.56 -8.92
C THR A 216 7.19 1.05 -9.36
N GLU A 217 6.14 0.23 -9.20
CA GLU A 217 4.76 0.55 -9.58
C GLU A 217 4.62 0.92 -11.08
N GLU A 218 5.34 0.21 -11.97
CA GLU A 218 5.24 0.45 -13.42
C GLU A 218 3.82 0.21 -13.93
N PRO A 219 3.36 0.96 -14.95
CA PRO A 219 2.05 0.71 -15.57
C PRO A 219 1.87 -0.72 -16.08
N SER A 220 2.95 -1.37 -16.54
CA SER A 220 2.97 -2.76 -17.01
C SER A 220 2.59 -3.77 -15.91
N ALA A 221 2.92 -3.46 -14.64
CA ALA A 221 2.59 -4.30 -13.48
C ALA A 221 1.07 -4.51 -13.32
N GLY A 222 0.27 -3.59 -13.89
CA GLY A 222 -1.18 -3.66 -13.84
C GLY A 222 -1.71 -3.66 -12.40
N ILE A 223 -1.09 -2.89 -11.50
CA ILE A 223 -1.46 -2.89 -10.09
C ILE A 223 -2.96 -2.63 -9.93
N CYS A 224 -3.60 -3.45 -9.11
CA CYS A 224 -4.98 -3.31 -8.69
C CYS A 224 -5.04 -3.29 -7.16
N VAL A 225 -5.97 -2.51 -6.61
CA VAL A 225 -6.17 -2.37 -5.17
C VAL A 225 -7.63 -2.66 -4.82
N GLY A 226 -7.84 -3.19 -3.62
CA GLY A 226 -9.17 -3.38 -3.04
C GLY A 226 -9.09 -3.18 -1.54
N SER A 227 -10.17 -2.71 -0.92
CA SER A 227 -10.21 -2.50 0.53
C SER A 227 -11.53 -2.97 1.10
N ALA A 228 -11.50 -3.52 2.31
CA ALA A 228 -12.71 -3.82 3.07
C ALA A 228 -12.47 -3.56 4.56
N GLU A 229 -13.55 -3.46 5.32
CA GLU A 229 -13.48 -3.40 6.79
C GLU A 229 -13.91 -4.75 7.35
N ILE A 230 -13.16 -5.25 8.32
CA ILE A 230 -13.59 -6.41 9.11
C ILE A 230 -14.58 -5.90 10.16
N PRO A 231 -15.80 -6.47 10.24
CA PRO A 231 -16.78 -6.11 11.27
C PRO A 231 -16.18 -6.22 12.68
N ASP A 232 -16.56 -5.30 13.56
CA ASP A 232 -16.10 -5.22 14.96
C ASP A 232 -16.88 -6.18 15.89
N GLU A 233 -17.83 -6.94 15.35
CA GLU A 233 -18.62 -7.89 16.12
C GLU A 233 -17.73 -9.06 16.59
N PRO A 234 -17.93 -9.58 17.81
CA PRO A 234 -17.19 -10.72 18.31
C PRO A 234 -17.45 -11.92 17.41
N VAL A 235 -16.52 -12.14 16.48
CA VAL A 235 -16.47 -13.36 15.67
C VAL A 235 -16.28 -14.49 16.67
N ALA A 236 -17.31 -15.31 16.88
CA ALA A 236 -17.20 -16.51 17.69
C ALA A 236 -15.94 -17.28 17.25
N ALA A 237 -15.24 -17.97 18.14
CA ALA A 237 -13.91 -18.55 17.88
C ALA A 237 -13.81 -19.50 16.65
N GLN A 238 -14.95 -19.82 16.02
CA GLN A 238 -15.11 -20.65 14.82
C GLN A 238 -15.95 -20.00 13.71
N ALA A 239 -16.46 -18.77 13.91
CA ALA A 239 -17.28 -18.10 12.91
C ALA A 239 -16.39 -17.62 11.74
N THR A 240 -16.81 -17.99 10.54
CA THR A 240 -16.18 -17.55 9.30
C THR A 240 -16.86 -16.26 8.86
N VAL A 241 -16.12 -15.14 8.89
CA VAL A 241 -16.58 -13.89 8.28
C VAL A 241 -16.09 -13.87 6.83
N ALA A 242 -17.02 -13.96 5.89
CA ALA A 242 -16.75 -13.80 4.47
C ALA A 242 -16.72 -12.30 4.12
N VAL A 243 -15.55 -11.79 3.76
CA VAL A 243 -15.39 -10.38 3.35
C VAL A 243 -15.03 -10.33 1.88
N GLY A 244 -15.93 -9.75 1.06
CA GLY A 244 -15.68 -9.50 -0.35
C GLY A 244 -14.76 -8.30 -0.55
N ILE A 245 -13.70 -8.46 -1.34
CA ILE A 245 -12.75 -7.40 -1.68
C ILE A 245 -12.73 -7.24 -3.20
N PRO A 246 -13.56 -6.34 -3.76
CA PRO A 246 -13.49 -6.03 -5.19
C PRO A 246 -12.18 -5.32 -5.50
N LEU A 247 -11.51 -5.77 -6.56
CA LEU A 247 -10.30 -5.13 -7.06
C LEU A 247 -10.66 -4.03 -8.06
N ARG A 248 -9.95 -2.90 -8.01
CA ARG A 248 -10.03 -1.79 -8.95
C ARG A 248 -8.64 -1.26 -9.30
N ARG A 249 -8.52 -0.49 -10.38
CA ARG A 249 -7.27 0.24 -10.64
C ARG A 249 -7.05 1.33 -9.58
N PRO A 250 -5.80 1.59 -9.17
CA PRO A 250 -5.47 2.74 -8.32
C PRO A 250 -5.90 4.05 -8.99
N ALA A 251 -6.50 4.93 -8.21
CA ALA A 251 -6.84 6.29 -8.59
C ALA A 251 -5.70 7.24 -8.18
N LEU A 252 -5.66 8.43 -8.78
CA LEU A 252 -4.64 9.44 -8.47
C LEU A 252 -4.59 9.80 -6.96
N LEU A 253 -5.77 9.84 -6.34
CA LEU A 253 -5.97 10.18 -4.93
C LEU A 253 -5.66 9.02 -3.97
N ASP A 254 -5.42 7.82 -4.49
CA ASP A 254 -4.93 6.72 -3.66
C ASP A 254 -3.49 7.01 -3.23
N PRO A 255 -3.16 6.83 -1.95
CA PRO A 255 -1.78 6.88 -1.51
C PRO A 255 -0.93 5.82 -2.21
N PRO A 256 0.32 6.12 -2.60
CA PRO A 256 1.24 5.14 -3.17
C PRO A 256 1.47 3.91 -2.28
N LEU A 257 1.76 2.77 -2.89
CA LEU A 257 1.92 1.49 -2.21
C LEU A 257 3.39 1.24 -1.86
N LEU A 258 3.75 1.55 -0.61
CA LEU A 258 5.16 1.57 -0.20
C LEU A 258 5.72 0.21 0.20
N LEU A 259 4.87 -0.76 0.50
CA LEU A 259 5.30 -2.06 1.01
C LEU A 259 6.05 -2.85 -0.07
N ALA A 260 7.26 -3.30 0.27
CA ALA A 260 8.09 -4.13 -0.59
C ALA A 260 7.65 -5.61 -0.48
N PHE A 261 6.56 -5.95 -1.16
CA PHE A 261 5.83 -7.21 -0.99
C PHE A 261 6.68 -8.50 -1.05
N PRO A 262 7.62 -8.68 -1.99
CA PRO A 262 8.45 -9.90 -2.03
C PRO A 262 9.48 -9.97 -0.90
N LEU A 263 10.03 -8.83 -0.48
CA LEU A 263 11.05 -8.78 0.59
C LEU A 263 10.45 -9.06 1.97
N LEU A 264 9.22 -8.59 2.21
CA LEU A 264 8.48 -8.87 3.43
C LEU A 264 8.11 -10.36 3.56
N MET A 265 7.85 -11.03 2.44
CA MET A 265 7.59 -12.48 2.41
C MET A 265 8.86 -13.31 2.66
N LEU A 266 10.00 -12.90 2.12
CA LEU A 266 11.30 -13.56 2.37
C LEU A 266 11.74 -13.45 3.84
N GLU A 267 11.52 -12.32 4.52
CA GLU A 267 11.80 -12.22 5.97
C GLU A 267 10.84 -13.07 6.82
N SER A 268 9.57 -13.19 6.43
CA SER A 268 8.60 -14.04 7.15
C SER A 268 8.93 -15.54 7.08
N GLN A 269 9.67 -15.97 6.05
CA GLN A 269 10.13 -17.36 5.91
C GLN A 269 11.52 -17.62 6.52
N ALA A 270 12.30 -16.58 6.78
CA ALA A 270 13.65 -16.70 7.34
C ALA A 270 13.69 -17.04 8.84
N GLY A 271 12.55 -17.01 9.54
CA GLY A 271 12.48 -17.19 10.99
C GLY A 271 13.30 -16.13 11.77
N PRO A 272 13.16 -16.02 13.10
CA PRO A 272 13.89 -15.04 13.91
C PRO A 272 15.40 -15.32 14.07
N GLN A 273 16.10 -15.87 13.07
CA GLN A 273 17.45 -16.44 13.26
C GLN A 273 18.58 -15.85 12.40
N ARG A 274 18.40 -14.67 11.78
CA ARG A 274 19.51 -13.99 11.05
C ARG A 274 19.70 -12.51 11.40
N ALA A 275 19.58 -12.18 12.68
CA ALA A 275 20.05 -10.92 13.25
C ALA A 275 21.35 -11.11 14.06
N GLN A 276 22.32 -11.85 13.52
CA GLN A 276 23.71 -11.81 13.96
C GLN A 276 24.60 -12.18 12.76
N VAL A 277 24.93 -11.19 11.95
CA VAL A 277 26.19 -11.22 11.18
C VAL A 277 26.78 -9.81 11.32
N ARG A 278 27.88 -9.77 12.07
CA ARG A 278 28.84 -8.66 12.14
C ARG A 278 29.51 -8.48 10.79
#